data_AF-A0AA43LWE8-F1
#
_entry.id   AF-A0AA43LWE8-F1
#
_cell.length_a   1.000
_cell.length_b   1.000
_cell.length_c   1.000
_cell.angle_alpha   90.00
_cell.angle_beta   90.00
_cell.angle_gamma   90.00
#
_symmetry.space_group_name_H-M   'P 1'
#
loop_
_entity.id
_entity.type
_entity.pdbx_description
1 polymer ?
#
loop_
_entity_poly.entity_id
_entity_poly.type
_entity_poly.pdbx_seq_one_letter_code
_entity_poly.pdbx_strand_id
1 'polypeptide(L)'
;MPIINKLKGSSTKGIAPQTDNQLMDSLRKYVELAERKEEGQHPANADSNNDELNALLTRLSSVVHKREEYYKVRLNMITEAIEVALWEMDVFEGDPVNPNNEFWWSDQFRKTIGFEGEHDFPNLLSSWSNQLHPEDSKPTLDAFANHLNDYTGQTDYNVNPCL
;
A
#
# COMPACT_ATOMS: atom_id res chain seq x y z
N MET A 1 4.43 -41.66 -37.13
CA MET A 1 3.07 -42.14 -36.83
C MET A 1 3.00 -42.60 -35.38
N PRO A 2 1.88 -42.36 -34.69
CA PRO A 2 1.74 -42.39 -33.24
C PRO A 2 1.08 -43.69 -32.73
N ILE A 3 1.25 -43.99 -31.44
CA ILE A 3 0.42 -44.99 -30.76
C ILE A 3 -0.76 -44.26 -30.11
N ILE A 4 -1.94 -44.48 -30.70
CA ILE A 4 -3.27 -44.08 -30.20
C ILE A 4 -3.90 -45.31 -29.54
N ASN A 5 -4.40 -45.13 -28.30
CA ASN A 5 -5.55 -45.80 -27.65
C ASN A 5 -5.31 -45.78 -26.14
N LYS A 6 -6.26 -45.58 -25.23
CA LYS A 6 -7.72 -45.42 -25.26
C LYS A 6 -8.05 -44.97 -23.82
N LEU A 7 -8.51 -43.75 -23.63
CA LEU A 7 -9.33 -43.41 -22.46
C LEU A 7 -10.65 -42.87 -22.98
N LYS A 8 -11.61 -43.80 -23.08
CA LYS A 8 -13.00 -43.53 -23.40
C LYS A 8 -13.57 -42.60 -22.33
N GLY A 9 -14.41 -41.67 -22.79
CA GLY A 9 -14.95 -40.57 -22.01
C GLY A 9 -15.68 -41.00 -20.74
N SER A 10 -15.32 -40.34 -19.64
CA SER A 10 -16.27 -40.03 -18.58
C SER A 10 -16.94 -38.71 -18.96
N SER A 11 -18.24 -38.80 -19.25
CA SER A 11 -19.13 -37.67 -19.50
C SER A 11 -18.88 -36.54 -18.49
N THR A 12 -18.33 -35.42 -18.94
CA THR A 12 -18.42 -34.15 -18.21
C THR A 12 -19.90 -33.78 -18.16
N LYS A 13 -20.57 -34.11 -17.04
CA LYS A 13 -21.84 -33.49 -16.70
C LYS A 13 -21.59 -31.98 -16.67
N GLY A 14 -22.29 -31.25 -17.53
CA GLY A 14 -22.20 -29.80 -17.61
C GLY A 14 -22.43 -29.20 -16.22
N ILE A 15 -21.42 -28.51 -15.72
CA ILE A 15 -21.57 -27.57 -14.62
C ILE A 15 -22.47 -26.47 -15.16
N ALA A 16 -23.58 -26.20 -14.47
CA ALA A 16 -24.55 -25.21 -14.91
C ALA A 16 -23.89 -23.81 -14.96
N PRO A 17 -24.21 -22.97 -15.96
CA PRO A 17 -23.57 -21.66 -16.16
C PRO A 17 -23.87 -20.62 -15.06
N GLN A 18 -24.61 -20.99 -14.01
CA GLN A 18 -24.97 -20.08 -12.91
C GLN A 18 -23.94 -20.08 -11.78
N THR A 19 -23.21 -21.18 -11.56
CA THR A 19 -22.25 -21.32 -10.44
C THR A 19 -20.93 -20.58 -10.73
N ASP A 20 -20.56 -20.45 -12.01
CA ASP A 20 -19.32 -19.80 -12.46
C ASP A 20 -19.37 -18.26 -12.29
N ASN A 21 -20.55 -17.66 -12.48
CA ASN A 21 -20.73 -16.21 -12.31
C ASN A 21 -20.64 -15.79 -10.83
N GLN A 22 -21.23 -16.55 -9.90
CA GLN A 22 -21.19 -16.24 -8.47
C GLN A 22 -19.76 -16.32 -7.89
N LEU A 23 -18.94 -17.26 -8.39
CA LEU A 23 -17.53 -17.38 -8.03
C LEU A 23 -16.73 -16.14 -8.45
N MET A 24 -16.91 -15.72 -9.70
CA MET A 24 -16.20 -14.57 -10.26
C MET A 24 -16.62 -13.26 -9.60
N ASP A 25 -17.90 -13.11 -9.24
CA ASP A 25 -18.40 -11.94 -8.51
C ASP A 25 -17.83 -11.87 -7.08
N SER A 26 -17.74 -13.01 -6.39
CA SER A 26 -17.13 -13.08 -5.05
C SER A 26 -15.63 -12.72 -5.09
N LEU A 27 -14.91 -13.20 -6.11
CA LEU A 27 -13.51 -12.85 -6.32
C LEU A 27 -13.32 -11.38 -6.64
N ARG A 28 -14.17 -10.79 -7.50
CA ARG A 28 -14.12 -9.37 -7.83
C ARG A 28 -14.31 -8.51 -6.59
N LYS A 29 -15.29 -8.84 -5.74
CA LYS A 29 -15.53 -8.13 -4.48
C LYS A 29 -14.33 -8.20 -3.54
N TYR A 30 -13.67 -9.37 -3.45
CA TYR A 30 -12.45 -9.49 -2.66
C TYR A 30 -11.30 -8.65 -3.22
N VAL A 31 -11.12 -8.62 -4.55
CA VAL A 31 -10.11 -7.77 -5.19
C VAL A 31 -10.38 -6.29 -4.90
N GLU A 32 -11.62 -5.83 -5.02
CA GLU A 32 -11.99 -4.44 -4.68
C GLU A 32 -11.70 -4.09 -3.21
N LEU A 33 -11.87 -5.05 -2.29
CA LEU A 33 -11.52 -4.85 -0.88
C LEU A 33 -10.00 -4.78 -0.66
N ALA A 34 -9.24 -5.66 -1.33
CA ALA A 34 -7.79 -5.68 -1.25
C ALA A 34 -7.15 -4.43 -1.89
N GLU A 35 -7.73 -3.91 -2.98
CA GLU A 35 -7.32 -2.63 -3.58
C GLU A 35 -7.49 -1.45 -2.62
N ARG A 36 -8.49 -1.52 -1.74
CA ARG A 36 -8.72 -0.52 -0.68
C ARG A 36 -7.94 -0.78 0.62
N LYS A 37 -7.18 -1.89 0.71
CA LYS A 37 -6.52 -2.36 1.94
C LYS A 37 -7.50 -2.60 3.11
N GLU A 38 -8.75 -2.95 2.80
CA GLU A 38 -9.86 -3.14 3.76
C GLU A 38 -10.19 -4.62 4.03
N GLU A 39 -9.42 -5.55 3.48
CA GLU A 39 -9.70 -6.99 3.52
C GLU A 39 -9.73 -7.57 4.94
N GLY A 40 -9.07 -6.92 5.91
CA GLY A 40 -9.07 -7.32 7.32
C GLY A 40 -10.35 -6.92 8.08
N GLN A 41 -11.14 -5.99 7.56
CA GLN A 41 -12.35 -5.48 8.21
C GLN A 41 -13.63 -6.19 7.75
N HIS A 42 -13.58 -6.88 6.61
CA HIS A 42 -14.73 -7.59 6.08
C HIS A 42 -14.58 -9.10 6.31
N PRO A 43 -15.28 -9.71 7.28
CA PRO A 43 -15.43 -11.16 7.27
C PRO A 43 -16.07 -11.54 5.94
N ALA A 44 -15.56 -12.63 5.34
CA ALA A 44 -16.09 -13.24 4.13
C ALA A 44 -17.59 -13.57 4.35
N ASN A 45 -18.46 -12.60 4.09
CA ASN A 45 -19.86 -12.71 4.43
C ASN A 45 -20.64 -13.31 3.25
N ALA A 46 -21.01 -14.57 3.46
CA ALA A 46 -22.40 -15.01 3.54
C ALA A 46 -23.20 -15.13 2.23
N ASP A 47 -22.61 -15.68 1.17
CA ASP A 47 -23.37 -16.56 0.27
C ASP A 47 -22.90 -18.01 0.50
N SER A 48 -23.69 -18.75 1.27
CA SER A 48 -23.41 -20.06 1.87
C SER A 48 -23.24 -21.24 0.88
N ASN A 49 -22.88 -20.98 -0.37
CA ASN A 49 -22.77 -22.02 -1.39
C ASN A 49 -21.33 -22.48 -1.65
N ASN A 50 -20.30 -21.88 -1.02
CA ASN A 50 -18.91 -22.31 -1.24
C ASN A 50 -17.99 -22.07 -0.03
N ASP A 51 -18.10 -22.91 1.01
CA ASP A 51 -17.23 -22.90 2.19
C ASP A 51 -15.74 -23.04 1.83
N GLU A 52 -15.43 -23.77 0.75
CA GLU A 52 -14.06 -23.96 0.27
C GLU A 52 -13.45 -22.65 -0.27
N LEU A 53 -14.21 -21.86 -1.02
CA LEU A 53 -13.77 -20.55 -1.51
C LEU A 53 -13.49 -19.58 -0.37
N ASN A 54 -14.38 -19.51 0.63
CA ASN A 54 -14.19 -18.63 1.78
C ASN A 54 -12.95 -19.03 2.60
N ALA A 55 -12.69 -20.33 2.73
CA ALA A 55 -11.47 -20.84 3.37
C ALA A 55 -10.20 -20.46 2.57
N LEU A 56 -10.25 -20.55 1.24
CA LEU A 56 -9.14 -20.17 0.37
C LEU A 56 -8.87 -18.65 0.40
N LEU A 57 -9.90 -17.81 0.35
CA LEU A 57 -9.77 -16.36 0.46
C LEU A 57 -9.17 -15.95 1.81
N THR A 58 -9.65 -16.55 2.90
CA THR A 58 -9.10 -16.33 4.25
C THR A 58 -7.63 -16.71 4.32
N ARG A 59 -7.26 -17.85 3.73
CA ARG A 59 -5.86 -18.30 3.69
C ARG A 59 -5.00 -17.38 2.84
N LEU A 60 -5.49 -16.96 1.67
CA LEU A 60 -4.76 -16.04 0.79
C LEU A 60 -4.53 -14.70 1.49
N SER A 61 -5.58 -14.12 2.09
CA SER A 61 -5.50 -12.92 2.91
C SER A 61 -4.43 -13.09 3.99
N SER A 62 -4.47 -14.16 4.78
CA SER A 62 -3.46 -14.42 5.82
C SER A 62 -2.02 -14.51 5.28
N VAL A 63 -1.83 -15.14 4.11
CA VAL A 63 -0.51 -15.23 3.45
C VAL A 63 -0.03 -13.85 3.00
N VAL A 64 -0.91 -13.04 2.42
CA VAL A 64 -0.59 -11.66 1.99
C VAL A 64 -0.21 -10.80 3.18
N HIS A 65 -1.04 -10.75 4.22
CA HIS A 65 -0.75 -10.00 5.44
C HIS A 65 0.58 -10.43 6.08
N LYS A 66 0.83 -11.74 6.18
CA LYS A 66 2.09 -12.24 6.74
C LYS A 66 3.31 -11.78 5.93
N ARG A 67 3.17 -11.74 4.60
CA ARG A 67 4.23 -11.28 3.71
C ARG A 67 4.46 -9.77 3.84
N GLU A 68 3.39 -8.98 3.92
CA GLU A 68 3.48 -7.54 4.14
C GLU A 68 4.12 -7.21 5.48
N GLU A 69 3.67 -7.85 6.56
CA GLU A 69 4.26 -7.70 7.89
C GLU A 69 5.73 -8.10 7.91
N TYR A 70 6.11 -9.17 7.21
CA TYR A 70 7.52 -9.55 7.07
C TYR A 70 8.36 -8.44 6.42
N TYR A 71 7.85 -7.80 5.36
CA TYR A 71 8.57 -6.70 4.70
C TYR A 71 8.63 -5.44 5.56
N LYS A 72 7.53 -5.07 6.23
CA LYS A 72 7.50 -3.93 7.16
C LYS A 72 8.51 -4.10 8.30
N VAL A 73 8.52 -5.26 8.96
CA VAL A 73 9.46 -5.56 10.04
C VAL A 73 10.90 -5.50 9.54
N ARG A 74 11.19 -6.09 8.38
CA ARG A 74 12.54 -6.07 7.82
C ARG A 74 12.99 -4.66 7.43
N LEU A 75 12.11 -3.87 6.83
CA LEU A 75 12.40 -2.47 6.49
C LEU A 75 12.69 -1.67 7.76
N ASN A 76 11.84 -1.80 8.79
CA ASN A 76 12.01 -1.12 10.07
C ASN A 76 13.34 -1.50 10.75
N MET A 77 13.73 -2.77 10.72
CA MET A 77 15.05 -3.20 11.25
C MET A 77 16.20 -2.56 10.48
N ILE A 78 16.08 -2.46 9.16
CA ILE A 78 17.11 -1.84 8.33
C ILE A 78 17.20 -0.34 8.66
N THR A 79 16.08 0.38 8.64
CA THR A 79 16.03 1.83 8.88
C THR A 79 16.50 2.19 10.29
N GLU A 80 16.17 1.39 11.30
CA GLU A 80 16.69 1.53 12.66
C GLU A 80 18.20 1.30 12.71
N ALA A 81 18.71 0.25 12.04
CA ALA A 81 20.14 -0.07 12.05
C ALA A 81 21.02 0.97 11.32
N ILE A 82 20.47 1.66 10.32
CA ILE A 82 21.19 2.70 9.56
C ILE A 82 20.81 4.13 9.95
N GLU A 83 19.89 4.29 10.92
CA GLU A 83 19.36 5.57 11.40
C GLU A 83 18.83 6.48 10.28
N VAL A 84 18.23 5.90 9.24
CA VAL A 84 17.65 6.66 8.12
C VAL A 84 16.20 7.01 8.41
N ALA A 85 15.91 8.31 8.35
CA ALA A 85 14.57 8.88 8.52
C ALA A 85 13.82 8.85 7.17
N LEU A 86 13.14 7.74 6.86
CA LEU A 86 12.36 7.59 5.64
C LEU A 86 11.00 8.28 5.74
N TRP A 87 10.57 8.81 4.60
CA TRP A 87 9.22 9.30 4.37
C TRP A 87 8.83 9.03 2.91
N GLU A 88 7.53 8.89 2.67
CA GLU A 88 6.93 8.66 1.36
C GLU A 88 5.73 9.58 1.18
N MET A 89 5.37 9.86 -0.08
CA MET A 89 4.18 10.62 -0.44
C MET A 89 3.43 9.86 -1.54
N ASP A 90 2.14 9.61 -1.32
CA ASP A 90 1.26 9.14 -2.37
C ASP A 90 0.71 10.35 -3.14
N VAL A 91 0.96 10.37 -4.45
CA VAL A 91 0.58 11.46 -5.34
C VAL A 91 -0.82 11.19 -5.89
N PHE A 92 -1.81 11.82 -5.28
CA PHE A 92 -3.19 11.69 -5.70
C PHE A 92 -3.40 12.34 -7.08
N GLU A 93 -3.94 11.56 -8.03
CA GLU A 93 -4.21 11.98 -9.42
C GLU A 93 -2.99 12.54 -10.18
N GLY A 94 -1.76 12.21 -9.74
CA GLY A 94 -0.54 12.71 -10.37
C GLY A 94 -0.27 14.20 -10.10
N ASP A 95 -1.02 14.83 -9.19
CA ASP A 95 -0.80 16.20 -8.74
C ASP A 95 -0.04 16.21 -7.40
N PRO A 96 1.27 16.51 -7.41
CA PRO A 96 2.10 16.45 -6.21
C PRO A 96 1.84 17.60 -5.24
N VAL A 97 1.05 18.63 -5.62
CA VAL A 97 0.61 19.69 -4.71
C VAL A 97 -0.84 19.52 -4.25
N ASN A 98 -1.47 18.39 -4.58
CA ASN A 98 -2.83 18.10 -4.15
C ASN A 98 -2.89 17.99 -2.61
N PRO A 99 -3.83 18.71 -1.95
CA PRO A 99 -3.97 18.64 -0.49
C PRO A 99 -4.40 17.26 0.03
N ASN A 100 -4.88 16.38 -0.85
CA ASN A 100 -5.24 15.00 -0.53
C ASN A 100 -4.05 14.04 -0.61
N ASN A 101 -2.84 14.51 -0.94
CA ASN A 101 -1.66 13.66 -0.94
C ASN A 101 -1.40 13.14 0.48
N GLU A 102 -1.34 11.82 0.59
CA GLU A 102 -1.07 11.15 1.86
C GLU A 102 0.44 11.10 2.08
N PHE A 103 0.89 11.48 3.27
CA PHE A 103 2.29 11.40 3.67
C PHE A 103 2.47 10.24 4.62
N TRP A 104 3.37 9.31 4.28
CA TRP A 104 3.79 8.30 5.23
C TRP A 104 5.14 8.69 5.83
N TRP A 105 5.20 8.79 7.15
CA TRP A 105 6.44 9.00 7.90
C TRP A 105 6.82 7.69 8.58
N SER A 106 8.09 7.29 8.47
CA SER A 106 8.57 6.13 9.25
C SER A 106 8.61 6.43 10.75
N ASP A 107 8.48 5.39 11.58
CA ASP A 107 8.62 5.55 13.03
C ASP A 107 10.02 6.06 13.43
N GLN A 108 11.04 5.68 12.66
CA GLN A 108 12.39 6.19 12.87
C GLN A 108 12.47 7.70 12.60
N PHE A 109 11.84 8.19 11.53
CA PHE A 109 11.76 9.63 11.24
C PHE A 109 11.18 10.37 12.45
N ARG A 110 10.00 9.94 12.93
CA ARG A 110 9.34 10.56 14.08
C ARG A 110 10.23 10.59 15.32
N LYS A 111 10.86 9.47 15.66
CA LYS A 111 11.78 9.38 16.82
C LYS A 111 12.98 10.32 16.67
N THR A 112 13.56 10.41 15.49
CA THR A 112 14.73 11.28 15.22
C THR A 112 14.41 12.75 15.45
N ILE A 113 13.19 13.20 15.15
CA ILE A 113 12.72 14.58 15.40
C ILE A 113 11.96 14.74 16.73
N GLY A 114 11.91 13.71 17.59
CA GLY A 114 11.41 13.79 18.96
C GLY A 114 9.91 13.48 19.15
N PHE A 115 9.26 12.82 18.20
CA PHE A 115 7.85 12.42 18.25
C PHE A 115 7.68 10.91 18.45
N GLU A 116 6.55 10.50 19.00
CA GLU A 116 6.27 9.11 19.39
C GLU A 116 5.47 8.31 18.34
N GLY A 117 4.61 8.96 17.54
CA GLY A 117 3.80 8.25 16.53
C GLY A 117 2.87 9.14 15.72
N GLU A 118 1.80 8.55 15.18
CA GLU A 118 0.82 9.28 14.35
C GLU A 118 -0.08 10.22 15.17
N HIS A 119 -0.20 9.99 16.48
CA HIS A 119 -1.06 10.77 17.36
C HIS A 119 -0.52 12.18 17.62
N ASP A 120 0.81 12.35 17.60
CA ASP A 120 1.52 13.61 17.79
C ASP A 120 2.24 14.08 16.51
N PHE A 121 2.47 13.18 15.54
CA PHE A 121 2.99 13.49 14.21
C PHE A 121 2.17 12.79 13.10
N PRO A 122 1.00 13.36 12.72
CA PRO A 122 0.09 12.73 11.78
C PRO A 122 0.64 12.66 10.35
N ASN A 123 0.04 11.80 9.52
CA ASN A 123 0.40 11.55 8.12
C ASN A 123 -0.03 12.69 7.17
N LEU A 124 0.45 13.91 7.46
CA LEU A 124 0.15 15.14 6.72
C LEU A 124 1.46 15.89 6.41
N LEU A 125 1.49 16.63 5.31
CA LEU A 125 2.61 17.55 5.01
C LEU A 125 2.80 18.58 6.12
N SER A 126 1.69 19.07 6.68
CA SER A 126 1.68 20.08 7.73
C SER A 126 2.39 19.64 9.01
N SER A 127 2.40 18.33 9.29
CA SER A 127 3.13 17.77 10.43
C SER A 127 4.62 18.08 10.35
N TRP A 128 5.21 18.00 9.15
CA TRP A 128 6.60 18.35 8.92
C TRP A 128 6.80 19.86 8.70
N SER A 129 5.98 20.49 7.86
CA SER A 129 6.20 21.90 7.49
C SER A 129 6.14 22.86 8.69
N ASN A 130 5.34 22.52 9.71
CA ASN A 130 5.21 23.31 10.93
C ASN A 130 6.43 23.18 11.87
N GLN A 131 7.27 22.16 11.69
CA GLN A 131 8.51 21.98 12.47
C GLN A 131 9.71 22.72 11.87
N LEU A 132 9.56 23.26 10.66
CA LEU A 132 10.63 24.02 10.01
C LEU A 132 10.88 25.33 10.76
N HIS A 133 12.15 25.68 10.90
CA HIS A 133 12.54 26.95 11.50
C HIS A 133 11.92 28.13 10.71
N PRO A 134 11.42 29.21 11.34
CA PRO A 134 10.68 30.25 10.63
C PRO A 134 11.42 30.91 9.46
N GLU A 135 12.74 31.02 9.55
CA GLU A 135 13.60 31.56 8.47
C GLU A 135 13.85 30.55 7.34
N ASP A 136 13.78 29.25 7.62
CA ASP A 136 13.99 28.18 6.63
C ASP A 136 12.68 27.66 6.03
N SER A 137 11.53 27.92 6.67
CA SER A 137 10.22 27.40 6.29
C SER A 137 9.87 27.74 4.85
N LYS A 138 9.90 29.04 4.48
CA LYS A 138 9.54 29.48 3.14
C LYS A 138 10.51 28.96 2.06
N PRO A 139 11.85 29.13 2.20
CA PRO A 139 12.79 28.58 1.22
C PRO A 139 12.66 27.07 1.02
N THR A 140 12.46 26.32 2.10
CA THR A 140 12.34 24.86 2.07
C THR A 140 11.06 24.41 1.36
N LEU A 141 9.92 25.03 1.69
CA LEU A 141 8.64 24.72 1.05
C LEU A 141 8.62 25.10 -0.43
N ASP A 142 9.22 26.23 -0.79
CA ASP A 142 9.33 26.65 -2.19
C ASP A 142 10.23 25.66 -2.98
N ALA A 143 11.36 25.25 -2.41
CA ALA A 143 12.24 24.23 -3.02
C ALA A 143 11.55 22.86 -3.16
N PHE A 144 10.77 22.47 -2.15
CA PHE A 144 10.01 21.22 -2.13
C PHE A 144 8.95 21.22 -3.23
N ALA A 145 8.15 22.29 -3.31
CA ALA A 145 7.14 22.44 -4.35
C ALA A 145 7.75 22.48 -5.76
N ASN A 146 8.89 23.15 -5.93
CA ASN A 146 9.58 23.20 -7.22
C ASN A 146 10.10 21.83 -7.65
N HIS A 147 10.69 21.07 -6.72
CA HIS A 147 11.17 19.70 -6.99
C HIS A 147 10.01 18.78 -7.38
N LEU A 148 8.90 18.85 -6.65
CA LEU A 148 7.70 18.07 -6.93
C LEU A 148 7.09 18.39 -8.31
N ASN A 149 7.14 19.65 -8.75
CA ASN A 149 6.63 20.08 -10.05
C ASN A 149 7.63 19.88 -11.20
N ASP A 150 8.84 19.38 -10.93
CA ASP A 150 9.84 19.12 -11.94
C ASP A 150 9.73 17.70 -12.52
N TYR A 151 8.88 17.57 -13.53
CA TYR A 151 8.74 16.34 -14.33
C TYR A 151 9.94 16.03 -15.24
N THR A 152 10.97 16.87 -15.26
CA THR A 152 12.18 16.69 -16.08
C THR A 152 13.32 15.99 -15.33
N GLY A 153 13.22 15.88 -14.00
CA GLY A 153 14.20 15.22 -13.13
C GLY A 153 15.54 15.95 -13.01
N GLN A 154 15.56 17.28 -13.19
CA GLN A 154 16.79 18.09 -13.21
C GLN A 154 16.98 18.99 -11.98
N THR A 155 16.00 19.04 -11.08
CA THR A 155 16.08 19.86 -9.87
C THR A 155 16.46 18.99 -8.68
N ASP A 156 17.73 18.95 -8.29
CA ASP A 156 18.14 18.32 -7.03
C ASP A 156 17.49 19.05 -5.84
N TYR A 157 16.81 18.33 -4.94
CA TYR A 157 16.34 18.88 -3.67
C TYR A 157 17.52 19.01 -2.70
N ASN A 158 18.18 20.18 -2.72
CA ASN A 158 19.26 20.51 -1.81
C ASN A 158 18.95 21.84 -1.10
N VAL A 159 18.47 21.73 0.14
CA VAL A 159 18.30 22.86 1.05
C VAL A 159 19.49 22.87 2.01
N ASN A 160 20.26 23.95 2.03
CA ASN A 160 21.30 24.17 3.04
C ASN A 160 20.61 24.79 4.26
N PRO A 161 20.43 24.06 5.37
CA PRO A 161 19.92 24.66 6.60
C PRO A 161 21.01 25.54 7.20
N CYS A 162 20.63 26.67 7.80
CA CYS A 162 21.56 27.44 8.62
C CYS A 162 21.96 26.59 9.85
N LEU A 163 23.28 26.38 10.03
CA LEU A 163 23.88 25.75 11.21
C LEU A 163 23.90 26.70 12.41
#